data_AF-A0A0G4B3F8-F1
#
_entry.id   AF-A0A0G4B3F8-F1
#
_cell.length_a   1.000
_cell.length_b   1.000
_cell.length_c   1.000
_cell.angle_alpha   90.00
_cell.angle_beta   90.00
_cell.angle_gamma   90.00
#
_symmetry.space_group_name_H-M   'P 1'
#
loop_
_entity.id
_entity.type
_entity.pdbx_description
1 polymer ?
#
loop_
_entity_poly.entity_id
_entity_poly.type
_entity_poly.pdbx_seq_one_letter_code
_entity_poly.pdbx_strand_id
1 'polypeptide(L)'
;MEEHHTPSQNSLDPKVSALLCYLIGFVGGIVFYAISKDKFVRFHAMQSIFLSIAVAVILALLFVISIALPFIFLLTWLFNLGVFAIWIIMMIKSYSGEKYKLPFIGDMAEKYA
;
A
#
# COMPACT_ATOMS: atom_id res chain seq x y z
N MET A 1 -16.22 -39.94 12.57
CA MET A 1 -15.31 -39.69 11.43
C MET A 1 -14.75 -38.31 11.69
N GLU A 2 -13.56 -38.24 12.29
CA GLU A 2 -12.87 -36.96 12.49
C GLU A 2 -12.44 -36.47 11.12
N GLU A 3 -12.97 -35.33 10.67
CA GLU A 3 -12.45 -34.65 9.49
C GLU A 3 -11.02 -34.21 9.82
N HIS A 4 -10.07 -34.97 9.27
CA HIS A 4 -8.67 -34.61 9.28
C HIS A 4 -8.51 -33.35 8.41
N HIS A 5 -8.63 -32.17 9.04
CA HIS A 5 -8.26 -30.91 8.42
C HIS A 5 -6.77 -30.97 8.07
N THR A 6 -6.46 -31.37 6.84
CA THR A 6 -5.14 -31.14 6.26
C THR A 6 -4.90 -29.62 6.29
N PRO A 7 -3.88 -29.13 7.00
CA PRO A 7 -3.52 -27.72 6.95
C PRO A 7 -3.17 -27.43 5.49
N SER A 8 -4.01 -26.64 4.81
CA SER A 8 -3.75 -26.24 3.44
C SER A 8 -2.43 -25.46 3.37
N GLN A 9 -1.50 -25.98 2.58
CA GLN A 9 -0.34 -25.31 1.97
C GLN A 9 -0.10 -23.85 2.37
N ASN A 10 0.87 -23.60 3.27
CA ASN A 10 1.65 -22.36 3.43
C ASN A 10 1.03 -21.03 2.95
N SER A 11 -0.21 -20.70 3.35
CA SER A 11 -0.74 -19.36 3.15
C SER A 11 -0.12 -18.44 4.21
N LEU A 12 0.58 -17.38 3.79
CA LEU A 12 1.13 -16.38 4.69
C LEU A 12 0.02 -15.78 5.57
N ASP A 13 0.34 -15.44 6.81
CA ASP A 13 -0.59 -14.72 7.70
C ASP A 13 -1.13 -13.45 6.97
N PRO A 14 -2.45 -13.20 6.99
CA PRO A 14 -3.04 -12.04 6.33
C PRO A 14 -2.44 -10.69 6.75
N LYS A 15 -2.04 -10.53 8.01
CA LYS A 15 -1.39 -9.31 8.54
C LYS A 15 0.00 -9.13 7.96
N VAL A 16 0.76 -10.23 7.83
CA VAL A 16 2.07 -10.23 7.19
C VAL A 16 1.92 -9.90 5.70
N SER A 17 0.97 -10.54 5.01
CA SER A 17 0.68 -10.28 3.60
C SER A 17 0.28 -8.83 3.34
N ALA A 18 -0.57 -8.26 4.21
CA ALA A 18 -0.99 -6.86 4.13
C ALA A 18 0.18 -5.88 4.37
N LEU A 19 1.08 -6.16 5.33
CA LEU A 19 2.30 -5.38 5.52
C LEU A 19 3.20 -5.44 4.28
N LEU A 20 3.38 -6.64 3.70
CA LEU A 20 4.21 -6.84 2.50
C LEU A 20 3.68 -6.08 1.28
N CYS A 21 2.36 -5.87 1.18
CA CYS A 21 1.79 -4.99 0.16
C CYS A 21 2.40 -3.59 0.20
N TYR A 22 2.66 -3.04 1.39
CA TYR A 22 3.29 -1.72 1.54
C TYR A 22 4.80 -1.79 1.47
N LEU A 23 5.43 -2.79 2.11
CA LEU A 23 6.90 -2.90 2.15
C LEU A 23 7.51 -3.00 0.75
N ILE A 24 6.90 -3.81 -0.12
CA ILE A 24 7.32 -3.98 -1.52
C ILE A 24 6.71 -2.86 -2.40
N GLY A 25 5.74 -2.11 -1.87
CA GLY A 25 5.05 -1.02 -2.54
C GLY A 25 4.20 -1.51 -3.71
N PHE A 26 4.26 -0.78 -4.83
CA PHE A 26 3.44 -1.03 -6.02
C PHE A 26 3.44 -2.49 -6.49
N VAL A 27 4.63 -3.10 -6.59
CA VAL A 27 4.77 -4.50 -7.05
C VAL A 27 4.16 -5.46 -6.04
N GLY A 28 4.36 -5.23 -4.74
CA GLY A 28 3.74 -6.03 -3.68
C GLY A 28 2.23 -5.98 -3.76
N GLY A 29 1.67 -4.77 -3.89
CA GLY A 29 0.24 -4.57 -4.08
C GLY A 29 -0.31 -5.37 -5.26
N ILE A 30 0.33 -5.34 -6.43
CA ILE A 30 -0.12 -6.12 -7.61
C ILE A 30 -0.10 -7.61 -7.32
N VAL A 31 1.02 -8.12 -6.81
CA VAL A 31 1.20 -9.56 -6.56
C VAL A 31 0.16 -10.06 -5.56
N PHE A 32 0.03 -9.41 -4.40
CA PHE A 32 -0.90 -9.83 -3.36
C PHE A 32 -2.37 -9.64 -3.78
N TYR A 33 -2.68 -8.64 -4.60
CA TYR A 33 -4.03 -8.49 -5.16
C TYR A 33 -4.39 -9.64 -6.12
N ALA A 34 -3.44 -10.09 -6.92
CA ALA A 34 -3.66 -11.16 -7.90
C ALA A 34 -3.81 -12.55 -7.24
N ILE A 35 -3.02 -12.84 -6.21
CA ILE A 35 -2.94 -14.19 -5.61
C ILE A 35 -3.86 -14.36 -4.39
N SER A 36 -4.15 -13.29 -3.65
CA SER A 36 -4.92 -13.41 -2.41
C SER A 36 -6.43 -13.44 -2.66
N LYS A 37 -7.15 -14.26 -1.89
CA LYS A 37 -8.62 -14.26 -1.80
C LYS A 37 -9.14 -13.59 -0.53
N ASP A 38 -8.25 -13.26 0.41
CA ASP A 38 -8.59 -12.62 1.65
C ASP A 38 -8.92 -11.13 1.41
N LYS A 39 -10.11 -10.68 1.86
CA LYS A 39 -10.59 -9.31 1.62
C LYS A 39 -9.73 -8.24 2.33
N PHE A 40 -9.13 -8.57 3.47
CA PHE A 40 -8.25 -7.67 4.20
C PHE A 40 -6.94 -7.47 3.42
N VAL A 41 -6.33 -8.56 2.93
CA VAL A 41 -5.14 -8.48 2.08
C VAL A 41 -5.44 -7.74 0.77
N ARG A 42 -6.55 -8.05 0.09
CA ARG A 42 -6.92 -7.38 -1.17
C ARG A 42 -7.16 -5.88 -0.99
N PHE A 43 -7.73 -5.46 0.14
CA PHE A 43 -7.84 -4.04 0.48
C PHE A 43 -6.47 -3.36 0.61
N HIS A 44 -5.56 -3.92 1.42
CA HIS A 44 -4.24 -3.31 1.58
C HIS A 44 -3.40 -3.37 0.31
N ALA A 45 -3.60 -4.39 -0.52
CA ALA A 45 -3.00 -4.53 -1.84
C ALA A 45 -3.46 -3.39 -2.77
N MET A 46 -4.77 -3.17 -2.91
CA MET A 46 -5.31 -2.07 -3.71
C MET A 46 -4.93 -0.69 -3.16
N GLN A 47 -4.97 -0.50 -1.84
CA GLN A 47 -4.55 0.76 -1.21
C GLN A 47 -3.06 1.03 -1.45
N SER A 48 -2.19 0.01 -1.43
CA SER A 48 -0.77 0.15 -1.78
C SER A 48 -0.56 0.52 -3.25
N ILE A 49 -1.31 -0.10 -4.17
CA ILE A 49 -1.27 0.23 -5.61
C ILE A 49 -1.65 1.70 -5.82
N PHE A 50 -2.82 2.12 -5.30
CA PHE A 50 -3.30 3.49 -5.50
C PHE A 50 -2.41 4.52 -4.82
N LEU A 51 -1.91 4.24 -3.61
CA LEU A 51 -0.95 5.12 -2.94
C LEU A 51 0.33 5.27 -3.77
N SER A 52 0.87 4.18 -4.29
CA SER A 52 2.09 4.21 -5.11
C SER A 52 1.89 5.00 -6.41
N ILE A 53 0.75 4.82 -7.09
CA ILE A 53 0.40 5.59 -8.29
C ILE A 53 0.26 7.08 -7.95
N ALA A 54 -0.46 7.42 -6.88
CA ALA A 54 -0.65 8.80 -6.45
C ALA A 54 0.67 9.50 -6.15
N VAL A 55 1.57 8.83 -5.40
CA VAL A 55 2.91 9.33 -5.09
C VAL A 55 3.73 9.50 -6.37
N ALA A 56 3.72 8.53 -7.28
CA ALA A 56 4.45 8.61 -8.55
C ALA A 56 3.99 9.78 -9.42
N VAL A 57 2.68 10.01 -9.52
CA VAL A 57 2.10 11.14 -10.26
C VAL A 57 2.54 12.48 -9.65
N ILE A 58 2.45 12.63 -8.33
CA ILE A 58 2.85 13.87 -7.66
C ILE A 58 4.36 14.12 -7.83
N LEU A 59 5.20 13.09 -7.68
CA LEU A 59 6.64 13.22 -7.88
C LEU A 59 7.00 13.58 -9.33
N ALA A 60 6.29 13.03 -10.32
CA ALA A 60 6.48 13.39 -11.72
C ALA A 60 6.12 14.87 -11.98
N LEU A 61 5.04 15.36 -11.38
CA LEU A 61 4.66 16.78 -11.47
C LEU A 61 5.68 17.70 -10.80
N LEU A 62 6.15 17.35 -9.59
CA LEU A 62 7.19 18.10 -8.89
C LEU A 62 8.50 18.12 -9.69
N PHE A 63 8.85 17.02 -10.36
CA PHE A 63 10.02 16.95 -11.23
C PHE A 63 9.89 17.94 -12.40
N VAL A 64 8.76 17.95 -13.12
CA VAL A 64 8.54 18.91 -14.22
C VAL A 64 8.61 20.36 -13.73
N ILE A 65 8.01 20.66 -12.58
CA ILE A 65 8.06 22.01 -11.97
C ILE A 65 9.50 22.39 -11.61
N SER A 66 10.30 21.46 -11.10
CA SER A 66 11.68 21.72 -10.70
C SER A 66 12.59 22.13 -11.86
N ILE A 67 12.26 21.74 -13.09
CA ILE A 67 12.97 22.18 -14.30
C ILE A 67 12.79 23.70 -14.53
N ALA A 68 11.59 24.22 -14.26
CA ALA A 68 11.27 25.64 -14.40
C ALA A 68 11.66 26.46 -13.16
N LEU A 69 11.59 25.86 -11.97
CA LEU A 69 11.85 26.49 -10.68
C LEU A 69 12.85 25.64 -9.88
N PRO A 70 14.16 25.89 -9.99
CA PRO A 70 15.16 25.05 -9.33
C PRO A 70 15.11 25.15 -7.80
N PHE A 71 14.42 26.13 -7.20
CA PHE A 71 14.40 26.28 -5.74
C PHE A 71 13.32 25.45 -5.02
N ILE A 72 12.55 24.57 -5.71
CA ILE A 72 11.50 23.77 -5.04
C ILE A 72 12.01 22.58 -4.20
N PHE A 73 13.32 22.37 -4.13
CA PHE A 73 13.91 21.19 -3.47
C PHE A 73 13.39 20.96 -2.05
N LEU A 74 13.22 22.02 -1.26
CA LEU A 74 12.71 21.92 0.11
C LEU A 74 11.27 21.38 0.14
N LEU A 75 10.42 21.82 -0.78
CA LEU A 75 9.03 21.36 -0.89
C LEU A 75 8.98 19.87 -1.24
N THR A 76 9.76 19.46 -2.24
CA THR A 76 9.86 18.05 -2.64
C THR A 76 10.38 17.18 -1.48
N TRP A 77 11.34 17.68 -0.71
CA TRP A 77 11.89 16.95 0.44
C TRP A 77 10.85 16.77 1.56
N LEU A 78 10.14 17.84 1.93
CA LEU A 78 9.06 17.80 2.92
C LEU A 78 7.92 16.86 2.49
N PHE A 79 7.55 16.88 1.21
CA PHE A 79 6.56 15.97 0.66
C PHE A 79 6.99 14.50 0.81
N ASN A 80 8.23 14.17 0.42
CA ASN A 80 8.75 12.81 0.57
C ASN A 80 8.78 12.35 2.03
N LEU A 81 9.10 13.24 2.97
CA LEU A 81 9.07 12.92 4.40
C LEU A 81 7.64 12.61 4.89
N GLY A 82 6.65 13.38 4.43
CA GLY A 82 5.24 13.12 4.73
C GLY A 82 4.74 11.79 4.15
N VAL A 83 5.09 11.50 2.90
CA VAL A 83 4.78 10.21 2.24
C VAL A 83 5.44 9.05 2.99
N PHE A 84 6.69 9.21 3.39
CA PHE A 84 7.41 8.20 4.16
C PHE A 84 6.73 7.92 5.50
N ALA A 85 6.31 8.96 6.23
CA ALA A 85 5.56 8.80 7.47
C ALA A 85 4.24 8.05 7.26
N ILE A 86 3.46 8.42 6.24
CA ILE A 86 2.20 7.73 5.89
C ILE A 86 2.49 6.26 5.55
N TRP A 87 3.54 5.98 4.78
CA TRP A 87 3.94 4.63 4.39
C TRP A 87 4.29 3.75 5.59
N ILE A 88 5.05 4.28 6.55
CA ILE A 88 5.32 3.57 7.83
C ILE A 88 4.02 3.32 8.60
N ILE A 89 3.14 4.31 8.71
CA ILE A 89 1.85 4.15 9.40
C ILE A 89 1.01 3.04 8.75
N MET A 90 0.99 2.94 7.42
CA MET A 90 0.28 1.87 6.72
C MET A 90 0.84 0.49 7.05
N MET A 91 2.17 0.33 7.10
CA MET A 91 2.80 -0.92 7.50
C MET A 91 2.43 -1.31 8.94
N ILE A 92 2.53 -0.37 9.89
CA ILE A 92 2.20 -0.63 11.29
C ILE A 92 0.73 -1.03 11.43
N LYS A 93 -0.18 -0.23 10.86
CA LYS A 93 -1.63 -0.46 10.96
C LYS A 93 -2.06 -1.77 10.32
N SER A 94 -1.52 -2.09 9.15
CA SER A 94 -1.82 -3.36 8.47
C SER A 94 -1.30 -4.57 9.27
N TYR A 95 -0.11 -4.48 9.88
CA TYR A 95 0.41 -5.54 10.74
C TYR A 95 -0.36 -5.68 12.06
N SER A 96 -0.91 -4.59 12.60
CA SER A 96 -1.83 -4.63 13.74
C SER A 96 -3.19 -5.26 13.40
N GLY A 97 -3.48 -5.50 12.11
CA GLY A 97 -4.77 -6.01 11.64
C GLY A 97 -5.84 -4.93 11.46
N GLU A 98 -5.44 -3.65 11.45
CA GLU A 98 -6.35 -2.52 11.25
C GLU A 98 -6.51 -2.19 9.76
N LYS A 99 -7.75 -2.18 9.29
CA LYS A 99 -8.12 -1.71 7.94
C LYS A 99 -8.13 -0.17 7.89
N TYR A 100 -6.97 0.45 8.13
CA TYR A 100 -6.85 1.90 8.10
C TYR A 100 -7.03 2.43 6.68
N LYS A 101 -8.07 3.26 6.49
CA LYS A 101 -8.44 3.85 5.20
C LYS A 101 -7.83 5.24 5.07
N LEU A 102 -7.00 5.42 4.06
CA LEU A 102 -6.57 6.77 3.68
C LEU A 102 -7.76 7.52 3.04
N PRO A 103 -7.96 8.82 3.30
CA PRO A 103 -8.99 9.59 2.61
C PRO A 103 -8.83 9.49 1.09
N PHE A 104 -9.94 9.33 0.36
CA PHE A 104 -10.01 9.08 -1.09
C PHE A 104 -9.40 7.74 -1.56
N ILE A 105 -8.15 7.45 -1.19
CA ILE A 105 -7.42 6.23 -1.59
C ILE A 105 -8.06 4.98 -0.98
N GLY A 106 -8.44 5.04 0.29
CA GLY A 106 -9.06 3.94 1.01
C GLY A 106 -10.45 3.61 0.48
N ASP A 107 -11.24 4.62 0.09
CA ASP A 107 -12.56 4.39 -0.51
C ASP A 107 -12.45 3.72 -1.89
N MET A 108 -11.47 4.15 -2.70
CA MET A 108 -11.13 3.47 -3.95
C MET A 108 -10.65 2.04 -3.69
N ALA A 109 -9.73 1.85 -2.74
CA ALA A 109 -9.21 0.54 -2.39
C ALA A 109 -10.32 -0.42 -1.93
N GLU A 110 -11.29 0.06 -1.17
CA GLU A 110 -12.43 -0.75 -0.73
C GLU A 110 -13.36 -1.12 -1.87
N LYS A 111 -13.58 -0.22 -2.83
CA LYS A 111 -14.40 -0.49 -4.02
C LYS A 111 -13.79 -1.59 -4.91
N TYR A 112 -12.47 -1.69 -4.94
CA TYR A 112 -11.74 -2.62 -5.81
C TYR A 112 -11.10 -3.81 -5.07
N ALA A 113 -11.31 -3.94 -3.75
CA ALA A 113 -10.86 -5.08 -2.94
C ALA A 113 -11.73 -6.33 -3.15
#